data_AF-A0A7G1IWM6-F1
#
_entry.id   AF-A0A7G1IWM6-F1
#
_cell.length_a   1.000
_cell.length_b   1.000
_cell.length_c   1.000
_cell.angle_alpha   90.00
_cell.angle_beta   90.00
_cell.angle_gamma   90.00
#
_symmetry.space_group_name_H-M   'P 1'
#
loop_
_entity.id
_entity.type
_entity.pdbx_description
1 polymer ?
#
loop_
_entity_poly.entity_id
_entity_poly.type
_entity_poly.pdbx_seq_one_letter_code
_entity_poly.pdbx_strand_id
1 'polypeptide(L)'
;MNLPIFKGLDNVNLFYGAGTMKRDQVMGKGNYSLASHHIFGVNNANKMLFSPLDNAKNGMKIYLTDKNKVYTYEIREVKRVTPDRVDEVDDRDGVNEITLVTCEDLAATERIIVKGDLKETKEYSQTSDEILTAFNQPYKQFY
;
A
#
# COMPACT_ATOMS: atom_id res chain seq x y z
N MET A 1 -7.39 -6.74 -1.53
CA MET A 1 -7.36 -5.66 -0.51
C MET A 1 -7.86 -4.40 -1.20
N ASN A 2 -8.77 -3.63 -0.57
CA ASN A 2 -9.23 -2.33 -1.08
C ASN A 2 -9.35 -1.38 0.10
N LEU A 3 -8.69 -0.21 0.03
CA LEU A 3 -8.57 0.75 1.13
C LEU A 3 -8.51 2.19 0.59
N PRO A 4 -9.07 3.17 1.32
CA PRO A 4 -8.86 4.58 1.03
C PRO A 4 -7.43 5.02 1.38
N ILE A 5 -6.96 6.08 0.73
CA ILE A 5 -5.67 6.71 1.00
C ILE A 5 -5.91 8.08 1.64
N PHE A 6 -5.25 8.34 2.75
CA PHE A 6 -5.28 9.58 3.51
C PHE A 6 -3.92 10.27 3.49
N LYS A 7 -3.92 11.59 3.62
CA LYS A 7 -2.69 12.36 3.73
C LYS A 7 -2.13 12.22 5.15
N GLY A 8 -0.88 11.79 5.26
CA GLY A 8 -0.15 11.67 6.53
C GLY A 8 -0.45 10.40 7.33
N LEU A 9 0.25 10.25 8.46
CA LEU A 9 0.28 9.06 9.30
C LEU A 9 -0.50 9.21 10.62
N ASP A 10 -1.52 10.05 10.64
CA ASP A 10 -2.36 10.22 11.83
C ASP A 10 -2.99 8.87 12.23
N ASN A 11 -2.98 8.55 13.53
CA ASN A 11 -3.47 7.26 14.03
C ASN A 11 -4.88 6.93 13.52
N VAL A 12 -5.76 7.92 13.46
CA VAL A 12 -7.13 7.76 12.94
C VAL A 12 -7.09 7.25 11.49
N ASN A 13 -6.25 7.84 10.64
CA ASN A 13 -6.15 7.46 9.23
C ASN A 13 -5.73 6.00 9.05
N LEU A 14 -4.78 5.55 9.88
CA LEU A 14 -4.21 4.20 9.79
C LEU A 14 -5.19 3.10 10.23
N PHE A 15 -6.24 3.42 10.99
CA PHE A 15 -7.33 2.49 11.32
C PHE A 15 -8.40 2.38 10.22
N TYR A 16 -8.53 3.39 9.35
CA TYR A 16 -9.54 3.44 8.29
C TYR A 16 -8.98 3.17 6.88
N GLY A 17 -7.66 3.16 6.70
CA GLY A 17 -7.03 2.98 5.39
C GLY A 17 -5.52 3.10 5.44
N ALA A 18 -4.95 3.57 4.33
CA ALA A 18 -3.51 3.78 4.19
C ALA A 18 -3.16 5.27 4.25
N GLY A 19 -2.11 5.63 4.99
CA GLY A 19 -1.59 6.99 5.10
C GLY A 19 -0.36 7.21 4.22
N THR A 20 -0.22 8.39 3.62
CA THR A 20 1.00 8.77 2.89
C THR A 20 2.16 9.01 3.86
N MET A 21 3.32 8.39 3.60
CA MET A 21 4.49 8.51 4.49
C MET A 21 5.33 9.77 4.24
N LYS A 22 5.21 10.37 3.04
CA LYS A 22 5.89 11.61 2.65
C LYS A 22 4.88 12.70 2.30
N ARG A 23 5.24 13.96 2.54
CA ARG A 23 4.33 15.11 2.34
C ARG A 23 4.03 15.40 0.86
N ASP A 24 5.05 15.27 0.02
CA ASP A 24 5.03 15.73 -1.38
C ASP A 24 5.16 14.58 -2.38
N GLN A 25 4.82 13.34 -1.97
CA GLN A 25 4.81 12.18 -2.86
C GLN A 25 3.70 12.31 -3.91
N VAL A 26 4.01 11.88 -5.14
CA VAL A 26 3.08 11.96 -6.29
C VAL A 26 2.85 10.55 -6.82
N MET A 27 1.59 10.15 -7.03
CA MET A 27 1.29 8.84 -7.60
C MET A 27 1.96 8.70 -8.97
N GLY A 28 2.63 7.56 -9.19
CA GLY A 28 3.34 7.26 -10.43
C GLY A 28 4.71 7.92 -10.57
N LYS A 29 5.21 8.62 -9.54
CA LYS A 29 6.53 9.26 -9.54
C LYS A 29 7.31 8.99 -8.27
N GLY A 30 8.60 8.70 -8.43
CA GLY A 30 9.48 8.36 -7.31
C GLY A 30 8.97 7.13 -6.56
N ASN A 31 9.29 7.03 -5.29
CA ASN A 31 8.81 6.02 -4.36
C ASN A 31 7.58 6.52 -3.59
N TYR A 32 6.40 6.18 -4.10
CA TYR A 32 5.13 6.50 -3.46
C TYR A 32 4.89 5.55 -2.27
N SER A 33 5.09 6.06 -1.05
CA SER A 33 5.10 5.24 0.16
C SER A 33 3.80 5.36 0.96
N LEU A 34 3.24 4.21 1.34
CA LEU A 34 1.99 4.10 2.10
C LEU A 34 2.18 3.22 3.32
N ALA A 35 1.59 3.61 4.44
CA ALA A 35 1.52 2.79 5.65
C ALA A 35 0.08 2.50 6.08
N SER A 36 -0.15 1.33 6.66
CA SER A 36 -1.40 0.99 7.35
C SER A 36 -1.10 -0.03 8.45
N HIS A 37 -2.07 -0.30 9.33
CA HIS A 37 -1.88 -1.27 10.42
C HIS A 37 -1.99 -2.73 9.95
N HIS A 38 -1.26 -3.59 10.67
CA HIS A 38 -1.51 -5.02 10.74
C HIS A 38 -2.35 -5.28 11.99
N ILE A 39 -3.53 -5.86 11.79
CA ILE A 39 -4.47 -6.15 12.87
C ILE A 39 -4.22 -7.57 13.40
N PHE A 40 -4.28 -7.73 14.73
CA PHE A 40 -4.16 -9.01 15.42
C PHE A 40 -5.32 -9.21 16.41
N GLY A 41 -5.59 -10.46 16.80
CA GLY A 41 -6.45 -10.77 17.94
C GLY A 41 -7.97 -10.62 17.74
N VAL A 42 -8.44 -10.23 16.56
CA VAL A 42 -9.88 -10.16 16.23
C VAL A 42 -10.26 -11.11 15.08
N ASN A 43 -11.54 -11.45 14.99
CA ASN A 43 -12.05 -12.25 13.87
C ASN A 43 -11.82 -11.53 12.53
N ASN A 44 -11.29 -12.26 11.53
CA ASN A 44 -10.90 -11.73 10.22
C ASN A 44 -9.76 -10.68 10.23
N ALA A 45 -8.99 -10.57 11.32
CA ALA A 45 -7.85 -9.66 11.42
C ALA A 45 -6.88 -9.76 10.23
N ASN A 46 -6.62 -10.98 9.76
CA ASN A 46 -5.75 -11.27 8.60
C ASN A 46 -6.28 -10.75 7.25
N LYS A 47 -7.54 -10.32 7.18
CA LYS A 47 -8.17 -9.77 5.97
C LYS A 47 -8.34 -8.25 6.01
N MET A 48 -8.05 -7.62 7.15
CA MET A 48 -8.23 -6.18 7.39
C MET A 48 -6.96 -5.40 7.05
N LEU A 49 -7.12 -4.17 6.59
CA LEU A 49 -6.04 -3.20 6.35
C LEU A 49 -4.87 -3.83 5.58
N PHE A 50 -3.64 -3.67 6.09
CA PHE A 50 -2.43 -4.24 5.48
C PHE A 50 -2.06 -5.62 6.05
N SER A 51 -2.86 -6.25 6.93
CA SER A 51 -2.61 -7.63 7.37
C SER A 51 -2.42 -8.63 6.20
N PRO A 52 -3.15 -8.52 5.06
CA PRO A 52 -2.91 -9.39 3.91
C PRO A 52 -1.51 -9.28 3.28
N LEU A 53 -0.71 -8.25 3.58
CA LEU A 53 0.65 -8.12 3.05
C LEU A 53 1.59 -9.25 3.54
N ASP A 54 1.24 -9.95 4.62
CA ASP A 54 1.96 -11.15 5.05
C ASP A 54 1.97 -12.26 3.97
N ASN A 55 0.99 -12.23 3.06
CA ASN A 55 0.87 -13.15 1.94
C ASN A 55 1.27 -12.53 0.60
N ALA A 56 1.86 -11.33 0.60
CA ALA A 56 2.31 -10.66 -0.62
C ALA A 56 3.42 -11.47 -1.31
N LYS A 57 3.38 -11.53 -2.64
CA LYS A 57 4.38 -12.24 -3.46
C LYS A 57 4.75 -11.41 -4.68
N ASN A 58 5.98 -11.60 -5.14
CA ASN A 58 6.45 -11.01 -6.39
C ASN A 58 5.51 -11.37 -7.56
N GLY A 59 5.28 -10.42 -8.45
CA GLY A 59 4.36 -10.54 -9.59
C GLY A 59 2.90 -10.16 -9.30
N MET A 60 2.49 -10.05 -8.03
CA MET A 60 1.16 -9.52 -7.70
C MET A 60 1.04 -8.05 -8.11
N LYS A 61 -0.17 -7.64 -8.52
CA LYS A 61 -0.44 -6.28 -8.95
C LYS A 61 -0.93 -5.41 -7.79
N ILE A 62 -0.46 -4.17 -7.76
CA ILE A 62 -0.96 -3.13 -6.86
C ILE A 62 -1.55 -2.01 -7.72
N TYR A 63 -2.78 -1.62 -7.45
CA TYR A 63 -3.46 -0.55 -8.17
C TYR A 63 -3.66 0.66 -7.25
N LEU A 64 -3.18 1.82 -7.66
CA LEU A 64 -3.48 3.11 -7.03
C LEU A 64 -4.37 3.94 -7.94
N THR A 65 -5.18 4.80 -7.35
CA THR A 65 -6.01 5.75 -8.10
C THR A 65 -6.13 7.07 -7.37
N ASP A 66 -6.07 8.16 -8.13
CA ASP A 66 -6.41 9.52 -7.70
C ASP A 66 -7.81 9.93 -8.20
N LYS A 67 -8.60 8.95 -8.66
CA LYS A 67 -9.91 9.06 -9.32
C LYS A 67 -9.88 9.60 -10.75
N ASN A 68 -8.76 10.17 -11.19
CA ASN A 68 -8.57 10.54 -12.60
C ASN A 68 -7.87 9.41 -13.35
N LYS A 69 -6.82 8.86 -12.75
CA LYS A 69 -5.97 7.81 -13.34
C LYS A 69 -5.83 6.62 -12.42
N VAL A 70 -5.59 5.47 -13.03
CA VAL A 70 -5.19 4.23 -12.36
C VAL A 70 -3.72 3.95 -12.68
N TYR A 71 -2.94 3.76 -11.62
CA TYR A 71 -1.52 3.45 -11.66
C TYR A 71 -1.33 1.98 -11.27
N THR A 72 -0.84 1.18 -12.19
CA THR A 72 -0.63 -0.26 -12.00
C THR A 72 0.84 -0.52 -11.70
N TYR A 73 1.11 -1.05 -10.53
CA TYR A 73 2.44 -1.51 -10.10
C TYR A 73 2.46 -3.04 -10.03
N GLU A 74 3.65 -3.61 -10.08
CA GLU A 74 3.88 -5.04 -9.87
C GLU A 74 4.93 -5.25 -8.79
N ILE A 75 4.62 -6.09 -7.81
CA ILE A 75 5.51 -6.38 -6.69
C ILE A 75 6.81 -7.01 -7.22
N ARG A 76 7.93 -6.37 -6.91
CA ARG A 76 9.28 -6.84 -7.19
C ARG A 76 9.93 -7.48 -5.97
N GLU A 77 9.60 -6.98 -4.78
CA GLU A 77 10.28 -7.35 -3.54
C GLU A 77 9.31 -7.35 -2.35
N VAL A 78 9.44 -8.36 -1.50
CA VAL A 78 8.78 -8.45 -0.20
C VAL A 78 9.84 -8.81 0.84
N LYS A 79 9.98 -8.00 1.88
CA LYS A 79 10.98 -8.22 2.93
C LYS A 79 10.45 -7.85 4.31
N ARG A 80 11.06 -8.43 5.33
CA ARG A 80 10.88 -8.05 6.74
C ARG A 80 12.12 -7.29 7.17
N VAL A 81 11.93 -6.12 7.76
CA VAL A 81 13.02 -5.24 8.22
C VAL A 81 12.73 -4.75 9.63
N THR A 82 13.77 -4.32 10.33
CA THR A 82 13.64 -3.67 11.63
C THR A 82 13.09 -2.23 11.47
N PRO A 83 12.36 -1.68 12.46
CA PRO A 83 11.71 -0.37 12.38
C PRO A 83 12.62 0.83 12.12
N ASP A 84 13.93 0.70 12.39
CA ASP A 84 14.94 1.72 12.14
C ASP A 84 15.29 1.89 10.65
N ARG A 85 14.87 0.96 9.78
CA ARG A 85 15.06 1.00 8.33
C ARG A 85 14.10 1.97 7.64
N VAL A 86 14.28 3.25 7.93
CA VAL A 86 13.53 4.37 7.33
C VAL A 86 13.91 4.64 5.87
N ASP A 87 15.07 4.17 5.43
CA ASP A 87 15.59 4.31 4.07
C ASP A 87 14.74 3.59 3.01
N GLU A 88 13.84 2.70 3.43
CA GLU A 88 13.00 1.94 2.50
C GLU A 88 11.96 2.80 1.75
N VAL A 89 11.64 3.99 2.26
CA VAL A 89 10.70 4.94 1.64
C VAL A 89 11.37 6.02 0.79
N ASP A 90 12.70 6.03 0.73
CA ASP A 90 13.46 7.01 -0.04
C ASP A 90 13.29 6.79 -1.54
N ASP A 91 13.37 7.90 -2.28
CA ASP A 91 13.27 7.89 -3.74
C ASP A 91 14.57 7.39 -4.37
N ARG A 92 14.45 6.69 -5.50
CA ARG A 92 15.59 6.29 -6.32
C ARG A 92 15.53 6.98 -7.67
N ASP A 93 16.66 7.52 -8.11
CA ASP A 93 16.73 8.25 -9.37
C ASP A 93 16.30 7.38 -10.56
N GLY A 94 15.38 7.90 -11.36
CA GLY A 94 14.85 7.21 -12.55
C GLY A 94 13.87 6.07 -12.26
N VAL A 95 13.48 5.85 -10.99
CA VAL A 95 12.57 4.77 -10.61
C VAL A 95 11.22 5.32 -10.13
N ASN A 96 10.14 4.78 -10.71
CA ASN A 96 8.78 5.01 -10.23
C ASN A 96 8.30 3.72 -9.56
N GLU A 97 8.17 3.76 -8.24
CA GLU A 97 7.84 2.62 -7.40
C GLU A 97 6.79 2.97 -6.35
N ILE A 98 6.21 1.92 -5.78
CA ILE A 98 5.33 1.98 -4.63
C ILE A 98 5.96 1.18 -3.51
N THR A 99 5.91 1.71 -2.29
CA THR A 99 6.31 1.00 -1.07
C THR A 99 5.12 0.93 -0.12
N LEU A 100 4.72 -0.28 0.28
CA LEU A 100 3.70 -0.50 1.31
C LEU A 100 4.39 -0.99 2.59
N VAL A 101 4.05 -0.36 3.72
CA VAL A 101 4.67 -0.60 5.02
C VAL A 101 3.60 -0.98 6.04
N THR A 102 3.82 -2.07 6.77
CA THR A 102 2.96 -2.47 7.91
C THR A 102 3.79 -3.11 9.03
N CYS A 103 3.24 -3.17 10.24
CA CYS A 103 3.85 -3.91 11.36
C CYS A 103 3.81 -5.42 11.09
N GLU A 104 4.85 -6.14 11.49
CA GLU A 104 4.91 -7.60 11.38
C GLU A 104 4.25 -8.28 12.59
N ASP A 105 4.41 -7.70 13.78
CA ASP A 105 3.92 -8.23 15.06
C ASP A 105 3.26 -7.14 15.94
N LEU A 106 2.64 -7.59 17.04
CA LEU A 106 2.02 -6.72 18.05
C LEU A 106 3.04 -5.85 18.79
N ALA A 107 4.26 -6.36 18.97
CA ALA A 107 5.35 -5.62 19.61
C ALA A 107 6.01 -4.62 18.64
N ALA A 108 5.58 -4.60 17.37
CA ALA A 108 6.08 -3.77 16.30
C ALA A 108 7.61 -3.85 16.13
N THR A 109 8.20 -5.02 16.38
CA THR A 109 9.64 -5.30 16.34
C THR A 109 10.18 -5.43 14.91
N GLU A 110 9.31 -5.76 13.96
CA GLU A 110 9.62 -5.77 12.54
C GLU A 110 8.52 -5.07 11.71
N ARG A 111 8.87 -4.78 10.46
CA ARG A 111 8.01 -4.19 9.45
C ARG A 111 8.02 -5.06 8.21
N ILE A 112 6.84 -5.34 7.66
CA ILE A 112 6.71 -5.93 6.33
C ILE A 112 6.77 -4.78 5.32
N ILE A 113 7.73 -4.86 4.41
CA ILE A 113 7.94 -3.92 3.31
C ILE A 113 7.64 -4.64 2.00
N VAL A 114 6.72 -4.08 1.24
CA VAL A 114 6.36 -4.55 -0.10
C VAL A 114 6.71 -3.45 -1.09
N LYS A 115 7.61 -3.73 -2.05
CA LYS A 115 7.96 -2.80 -3.12
C LYS A 115 7.47 -3.28 -4.46
N GLY A 116 6.89 -2.38 -5.25
CA GLY A 116 6.45 -2.66 -6.61
C GLY A 116 6.87 -1.58 -7.59
N ASP A 117 7.15 -1.97 -8.82
CA ASP A 117 7.53 -1.03 -9.89
C ASP A 117 6.32 -0.66 -10.74
N LEU A 118 6.22 0.61 -11.13
CA LEU A 118 5.16 1.09 -12.01
C LEU A 118 5.28 0.39 -13.37
N LYS A 119 4.17 -0.21 -13.83
CA LYS A 119 4.07 -0.88 -15.13
C LYS A 119 3.23 -0.10 -16.12
N GLU A 120 2.15 0.53 -15.65
CA GLU A 120 1.20 1.21 -16.52
C GLU A 120 0.48 2.34 -15.79
N THR A 121 0.06 3.36 -16.53
CA THR A 121 -0.87 4.39 -16.06
C THR A 121 -1.94 4.60 -17.13
N LYS A 122 -3.21 4.54 -16.73
CA LYS A 122 -4.37 4.74 -17.61
C LYS A 122 -5.36 5.71 -17.00
N GLU A 123 -6.17 6.35 -17.84
CA GLU A 123 -7.34 7.08 -17.35
C GLU A 123 -8.32 6.11 -16.68
N TYR A 124 -8.97 6.55 -15.60
CA TYR A 124 -9.91 5.73 -14.84
C TYR A 124 -11.04 5.21 -15.73
N SER A 125 -11.54 6.05 -16.65
CA SER A 125 -12.58 5.71 -17.62
C SER A 125 -12.17 4.68 -18.67
N GLN A 126 -10.87 4.44 -18.86
CA GLN A 126 -10.31 3.50 -19.85
C GLN A 126 -9.74 2.24 -19.20
N THR A 127 -9.89 2.10 -17.88
CA THR A 127 -9.39 0.96 -17.12
C THR A 127 -10.35 -0.22 -17.25
N SER A 128 -9.84 -1.46 -17.18
CA SER A 128 -10.67 -2.66 -17.32
C SER A 128 -11.69 -2.78 -16.18
N ASP A 129 -12.85 -3.37 -16.50
CA ASP A 129 -13.93 -3.60 -15.52
C ASP A 129 -13.48 -4.46 -14.34
N GLU A 130 -12.51 -5.37 -14.53
CA GLU A 130 -11.93 -6.16 -13.45
C GLU A 130 -11.28 -5.27 -12.38
N ILE A 131 -10.47 -4.29 -12.80
CA ILE A 131 -9.78 -3.37 -11.90
C ILE A 131 -10.79 -2.41 -11.25
N LEU A 132 -11.75 -1.91 -12.02
CA LEU A 132 -12.82 -1.05 -11.48
C LEU A 132 -13.67 -1.79 -10.44
N THR A 133 -13.97 -3.07 -10.70
CA THR A 133 -14.68 -3.93 -9.75
C THR A 133 -13.90 -4.11 -8.46
N ALA A 134 -12.56 -4.20 -8.52
CA ALA A 134 -11.71 -4.28 -7.33
C ALA A 134 -11.79 -3.00 -6.48
N PHE A 135 -11.82 -1.81 -7.10
CA PHE A 135 -12.00 -0.54 -6.39
C PHE A 135 -13.40 -0.36 -5.79
N ASN A 136 -14.41 -1.02 -6.35
CA ASN A 136 -15.80 -0.97 -5.88
C ASN A 136 -16.12 -2.00 -4.79
N GLN A 137 -15.16 -2.85 -4.39
CA GLN A 137 -15.36 -3.78 -3.27
C GLN A 137 -15.42 -3.03 -1.94
N PRO A 138 -16.22 -3.48 -0.95
CA PRO A 138 -16.23 -2.89 0.38
C PRO A 138 -14.82 -2.82 0.98
N TYR A 139 -14.49 -1.67 1.57
CA TYR A 139 -13.19 -1.48 2.21
C TYR A 139 -13.00 -2.46 3.37
N LYS A 140 -11.77 -2.97 3.50
CA LYS A 140 -11.41 -3.90 4.57
C LYS A 140 -10.88 -3.14 5.77
N GLN A 141 -11.76 -2.40 6.43
CA GLN A 141 -11.43 -1.55 7.59
C GLN A 141 -11.51 -2.33 8.91
N PHE A 142 -10.95 -1.76 9.97
CA PHE A 142 -11.02 -2.34 11.32
C PHE A 142 -12.33 -1.98 12.05
N TYR A 143 -12.90 -0.80 11.76
CA TYR A 143 -14.18 -0.30 12.28
C TYR A 143 -15.20 -0.11 11.17
#